data_AF-A0AAJ5RTV1-F1
#
_entry.id   AF-A0AAJ5RTV1-F1
#
_cell.length_a   1.000
_cell.length_b   1.000
_cell.length_c   1.000
_cell.angle_alpha   90.00
_cell.angle_beta   90.00
_cell.angle_gamma   90.00
#
_symmetry.space_group_name_H-M   'P 1'
#
loop_
_entity.id
_entity.type
_entity.pdbx_description
1 polymer ?
#
loop_
_entity_poly.entity_id
_entity_poly.type
_entity_poly.pdbx_seq_one_letter_code
_entity_poly.pdbx_strand_id
1 'polypeptide(L)'
;MSEIHNELVKVAGDLTASKERVKKQVLKQAHINRRKPLRFTLLTVVLTLCVAGFVMVQLLTNETNQTSSLFHERQLQHFERISQNMWPGKEQEFYKEEAYLSYEKLIASYYFAESLGIDYSKNDLEVERKKQVDQLEMLHQSPGYEDFFQGLTPKQYVETYLEPLLPMYTVRAKLYDKYKEKYPTFYAYQEVATIDAKRYFQANFAEQATTFQKEHNIKIRSSSYGSSKVGTVAKVESNVFLFVEGVIPDDLNHMTKEQLAEKYEQADWYPVLDDFPVKQGDYITLTSIGTGSMEENGVVRKYGLLNKLEVLEPAITKKLELDNEQEVAQFLRDIPWQPADVMKRPPEYSFQVEGVRIEIWNGYGGSLYIQKVGSGEIQLSANRAKQLKVLLGIDES
;
A
#
# COMPACT_ATOMS: atom_id res chain seq x y z
N MET A 1 -64.67 47.26 -26.40
CA MET A 1 -64.20 46.89 -25.05
C MET A 1 -64.89 45.59 -24.68
N SER A 2 -64.14 44.51 -24.46
CA SER A 2 -64.71 43.16 -24.32
C SER A 2 -65.20 42.89 -22.89
N GLU A 3 -66.21 42.03 -22.76
CA GLU A 3 -66.81 41.59 -21.49
C GLU A 3 -65.79 41.06 -20.46
N ILE A 4 -64.60 40.64 -20.93
CA ILE A 4 -63.46 40.21 -20.11
C ILE A 4 -62.93 41.36 -19.22
N HIS A 5 -62.98 42.62 -19.68
CA HIS A 5 -62.51 43.76 -18.90
C HIS A 5 -63.48 44.10 -17.74
N ASN A 6 -64.78 43.89 -17.94
CA ASN A 6 -65.79 44.13 -16.91
C ASN A 6 -65.84 43.01 -15.85
N GLU A 7 -65.54 41.76 -16.23
CA GLU A 7 -65.36 40.63 -15.29
C GLU A 7 -64.10 40.80 -14.43
N LEU A 8 -62.98 41.26 -15.01
CA LEU A 8 -61.73 41.51 -14.28
C LEU A 8 -61.86 42.62 -13.21
N VAL A 9 -62.65 43.66 -13.49
CA VAL A 9 -62.94 44.74 -12.51
C VAL A 9 -63.89 44.25 -11.40
N LYS A 10 -64.73 43.26 -11.67
CA LYS A 10 -65.64 42.66 -10.68
C LYS A 10 -64.93 41.70 -9.72
N VAL A 11 -63.87 41.01 -10.18
CA VAL A 11 -63.08 40.05 -9.38
C VAL A 11 -61.92 40.71 -8.63
N ALA A 12 -61.33 41.80 -9.15
CA ALA A 12 -60.20 42.49 -8.53
C ALA A 12 -60.60 43.68 -7.63
N GLY A 13 -61.79 43.62 -7.01
CA GLY A 13 -62.47 44.64 -6.20
C GLY A 13 -61.62 45.83 -5.74
N ASP A 14 -62.11 47.04 -6.04
CA ASP A 14 -61.52 48.36 -5.78
C ASP A 14 -60.37 48.39 -4.73
N LEU A 15 -59.15 48.17 -5.21
CA LEU A 15 -57.94 48.13 -4.37
C LEU A 15 -57.43 49.53 -3.99
N THR A 16 -58.16 50.59 -4.34
CA THR A 16 -57.73 51.98 -4.09
C THR A 16 -57.60 52.25 -2.59
N ALA A 17 -58.51 51.69 -1.78
CA ALA A 17 -58.45 51.77 -0.32
C ALA A 17 -57.29 50.95 0.29
N SER A 18 -56.89 49.84 -0.34
CA SER A 18 -55.76 49.00 0.10
C SER A 18 -54.42 49.66 -0.21
N LYS A 19 -54.30 50.30 -1.39
CA LYS A 19 -53.11 51.04 -1.83
C LYS A 19 -52.86 52.28 -0.97
N GLU A 20 -53.91 53.03 -0.61
CA GLU A 20 -53.86 54.13 0.36
C GLU A 20 -53.38 53.66 1.75
N ARG A 21 -53.89 52.50 2.21
CA ARG A 21 -53.54 51.92 3.52
C ARG A 21 -52.08 51.51 3.59
N VAL A 22 -51.57 50.82 2.56
CA VAL A 22 -50.15 50.44 2.45
C VAL A 22 -49.26 51.67 2.34
N LYS A 23 -49.64 52.70 1.57
CA LYS A 23 -48.86 53.94 1.42
C LYS A 23 -48.76 54.71 2.74
N LYS A 24 -49.84 54.79 3.53
CA LYS A 24 -49.82 55.37 4.89
C LYS A 24 -48.99 54.55 5.88
N GLN A 25 -48.94 53.24 5.72
CA GLN A 25 -48.21 52.33 6.61
C GLN A 25 -46.69 52.34 6.33
N VAL A 26 -46.29 52.44 5.06
CA VAL A 26 -44.89 52.62 4.64
C VAL A 26 -44.37 54.01 5.02
N LEU A 27 -45.17 55.07 4.85
CA LEU A 27 -44.78 56.42 5.27
C LEU A 27 -44.71 56.57 6.80
N LYS A 28 -45.49 55.81 7.59
CA LYS A 28 -45.36 55.76 9.05
C LYS A 28 -44.10 55.03 9.53
N GLN A 29 -43.55 54.09 8.76
CA GLN A 29 -42.29 53.40 9.08
C GLN A 29 -41.04 54.22 8.74
N ALA A 30 -41.14 55.17 7.81
CA ALA A 30 -40.02 56.04 7.42
C ALA A 30 -39.68 57.16 8.44
N HIS A 31 -40.52 57.38 9.45
CA HIS A 31 -40.35 58.49 10.42
C HIS A 31 -40.26 58.04 11.89
N ILE A 32 -39.70 56.86 12.17
CA ILE A 32 -39.28 56.50 13.53
C ILE A 32 -37.77 56.73 13.65
N ASN A 33 -37.40 57.91 14.16
CA ASN A 33 -36.07 58.19 14.70
C ASN A 33 -35.77 57.23 15.86
N ARG A 34 -35.24 56.04 15.56
CA ARG A 34 -34.62 55.17 16.56
C ARG A 34 -33.12 55.42 16.54
N ARG A 35 -32.64 56.16 17.55
CA ARG A 35 -31.22 56.14 17.96
C ARG A 35 -30.79 54.66 18.05
N LYS A 36 -29.88 54.25 17.16
CA LYS A 36 -29.24 52.92 17.27
C LYS A 36 -28.53 52.88 18.63
N PRO A 37 -28.74 51.86 19.48
CA PRO A 37 -28.02 51.77 20.74
C PRO A 37 -26.53 51.64 20.41
N LEU A 38 -25.71 52.58 20.89
CA LEU A 38 -24.24 52.57 20.74
C LEU A 38 -23.63 51.20 21.05
N ARG A 39 -24.29 50.42 21.93
CA ARG A 39 -23.91 49.06 22.32
C ARG A 39 -23.80 48.10 21.14
N PHE A 40 -24.67 48.16 20.13
CA PHE A 40 -24.62 47.24 18.98
C PHE A 40 -23.54 47.62 17.96
N THR A 41 -23.26 48.92 17.81
CA THR A 41 -22.18 49.43 16.95
C THR A 41 -20.82 49.18 17.59
N LEU A 42 -20.71 49.32 18.91
CA LEU A 42 -19.51 48.94 19.66
C LEU A 42 -19.27 47.43 19.61
N LEU A 43 -20.33 46.61 19.74
CA LEU A 43 -20.20 45.15 19.68
C LEU A 43 -19.81 44.67 18.29
N THR A 44 -20.32 45.30 17.23
CA THR A 44 -19.85 45.00 15.86
C THR A 44 -18.42 45.45 15.67
N VAL A 45 -18.04 46.67 16.08
CA VAL A 45 -16.64 47.14 15.97
C VAL A 45 -15.67 46.29 16.79
N VAL A 46 -16.03 45.87 18.01
CA VAL A 46 -15.24 44.94 18.83
C VAL A 46 -15.17 43.57 18.17
N LEU A 47 -16.27 43.04 17.64
CA LEU A 47 -16.25 41.76 16.92
C LEU A 47 -15.37 41.85 15.67
N THR A 48 -15.45 42.93 14.90
CA THR A 48 -14.61 43.14 13.71
C THR A 48 -13.14 43.36 14.09
N LEU A 49 -12.84 44.04 15.20
CA LEU A 49 -11.48 44.18 15.74
C LEU A 49 -10.95 42.88 16.34
N CYS A 50 -11.79 42.05 16.93
CA CYS A 50 -11.44 40.72 17.41
C CYS A 50 -11.22 39.76 16.25
N VAL A 51 -12.00 39.83 15.18
CA VAL A 51 -11.79 39.03 13.96
C VAL A 51 -10.57 39.52 13.20
N ALA A 52 -10.41 40.82 12.99
CA ALA A 52 -9.22 41.38 12.34
C ALA A 52 -7.97 41.19 13.20
N GLY A 53 -8.09 41.28 14.52
CA GLY A 53 -7.03 40.98 15.49
C GLY A 53 -6.69 39.49 15.53
N PHE A 54 -7.68 38.60 15.44
CA PHE A 54 -7.49 37.15 15.32
C PHE A 54 -6.80 36.79 13.99
N VAL A 55 -7.19 37.42 12.88
CA VAL A 55 -6.55 37.25 11.57
C VAL A 55 -5.12 37.82 11.56
N MET A 56 -4.90 38.99 12.17
CA MET A 56 -3.56 39.57 12.31
C MET A 56 -2.67 38.74 13.24
N VAL A 57 -3.21 38.23 14.35
CA VAL A 57 -2.47 37.32 15.22
C VAL A 57 -2.18 36.03 14.47
N GLN A 58 -3.13 35.41 13.77
CA GLN A 58 -2.88 34.24 12.88
C GLN A 58 -1.83 34.49 11.77
N LEU A 59 -1.66 35.74 11.32
CA LEU A 59 -0.63 36.12 10.34
C LEU A 59 0.72 36.51 10.98
N LEU A 60 0.73 36.97 12.24
CA LEU A 60 1.93 37.44 12.96
C LEU A 60 2.55 36.38 13.86
N THR A 61 1.72 35.56 14.51
CA THR A 61 2.13 34.27 15.06
C THR A 61 2.05 33.28 13.90
N ASN A 62 3.18 32.93 13.30
CA ASN A 62 3.38 31.83 12.35
C ASN A 62 2.89 30.44 12.86
N GLU A 63 2.19 30.41 13.98
CA GLU A 63 1.38 29.28 14.44
C GLU A 63 -0.02 29.43 13.87
N THR A 64 -0.14 29.23 12.56
CA THR A 64 -1.38 28.69 12.04
C THR A 64 -1.63 27.37 12.76
N ASN A 65 -2.60 27.38 13.68
CA ASN A 65 -3.47 26.21 13.85
C ASN A 65 -4.25 26.03 12.53
N GLN A 66 -3.54 25.72 11.44
CA GLN A 66 -4.04 24.72 10.52
C GLN A 66 -4.30 23.52 11.42
N THR A 67 -5.54 23.07 11.51
CA THR A 67 -5.77 21.66 11.83
C THR A 67 -4.69 20.87 11.11
N SER A 68 -3.84 20.16 11.86
CA SER A 68 -2.64 19.45 11.41
C SER A 68 -3.03 18.33 10.43
N SER A 69 -3.52 18.72 9.26
CA SER A 69 -3.98 17.83 8.23
C SER A 69 -2.76 17.16 7.66
N LEU A 70 -2.70 15.84 7.80
CA LEU A 70 -1.56 15.04 7.32
C LEU A 70 -1.35 15.25 5.81
N PHE A 71 -2.43 15.52 5.09
CA PHE A 71 -2.46 15.72 3.65
C PHE A 71 -2.92 17.14 3.28
N HIS A 72 -2.44 17.60 2.12
CA HIS A 72 -2.78 18.91 1.58
C HIS A 72 -2.95 18.81 0.06
N GLU A 73 -4.00 19.45 -0.46
CA GLU A 73 -4.34 19.47 -1.88
C GLU A 73 -3.20 20.00 -2.76
N ARG A 74 -2.49 21.04 -2.32
CA ARG A 74 -1.37 21.61 -3.09
C ARG A 74 -0.24 20.61 -3.30
N GLN A 75 0.07 19.81 -2.28
CA GLN A 75 1.08 18.76 -2.36
C GLN A 75 0.57 17.58 -3.20
N LEU A 76 -0.72 17.22 -3.11
CA LEU A 76 -1.31 16.22 -3.99
C LEU A 76 -1.16 16.62 -5.47
N GLN A 77 -1.41 17.88 -5.82
CA GLN A 77 -1.20 18.41 -7.18
C GLN A 77 0.25 18.28 -7.65
N HIS A 78 1.23 18.45 -6.77
CA HIS A 78 2.63 18.22 -7.09
C HIS A 78 2.87 16.74 -7.47
N PHE A 79 2.37 15.79 -6.68
CA PHE A 79 2.49 14.38 -6.99
C PHE A 79 1.70 13.97 -8.24
N GLU A 80 0.54 14.57 -8.52
CA GLU A 80 -0.20 14.33 -9.77
C GLU A 80 0.61 14.73 -11.00
N ARG A 81 1.33 15.85 -10.95
CA ARG A 81 2.21 16.28 -12.05
C ARG A 81 3.36 15.31 -12.27
N ILE A 82 3.96 14.80 -11.20
CA ILE A 82 4.99 13.77 -11.29
C ILE A 82 4.41 12.53 -12.00
N SER A 83 3.23 12.06 -11.57
CA SER A 83 2.57 10.89 -12.16
C SER A 83 2.22 11.10 -13.65
N GLN A 84 1.73 12.29 -14.03
CA GLN A 84 1.43 12.65 -15.42
C GLN A 84 2.65 12.59 -16.33
N ASN A 85 3.80 13.07 -15.83
CA ASN A 85 5.05 13.04 -16.60
C ASN A 85 5.65 11.63 -16.69
N MET A 86 5.58 10.84 -15.62
CA MET A 86 6.12 9.47 -15.63
C MET A 86 5.26 8.52 -16.49
N TRP A 87 3.95 8.75 -16.56
CA TRP A 87 3.00 7.84 -17.21
C TRP A 87 2.07 8.57 -18.18
N PRO A 88 2.58 9.19 -19.24
CA PRO A 88 1.77 9.98 -20.16
C PRO A 88 0.67 9.13 -20.82
N GLY A 89 -0.50 9.75 -21.05
CA GLY A 89 -1.63 9.11 -21.73
C GLY A 89 -2.51 8.21 -20.87
N LYS A 90 -2.31 8.17 -19.55
CA LYS A 90 -3.24 7.54 -18.60
C LYS A 90 -4.42 8.46 -18.25
N GLU A 91 -5.46 7.87 -17.68
CA GLU A 91 -6.68 8.58 -17.26
C GLU A 91 -6.47 9.34 -15.94
N GLN A 92 -7.26 10.38 -15.69
CA GLN A 92 -7.13 11.21 -14.49
C GLN A 92 -7.28 10.41 -13.18
N GLU A 93 -8.12 9.39 -13.17
CA GLU A 93 -8.31 8.53 -11.99
C GLU A 93 -7.01 7.79 -11.62
N PHE A 94 -6.24 7.34 -12.63
CA PHE A 94 -4.94 6.70 -12.42
C PHE A 94 -3.93 7.68 -11.79
N TYR A 95 -3.83 8.90 -12.33
CA TYR A 95 -2.88 9.88 -11.79
C TYR A 95 -3.19 10.26 -10.34
N LYS A 96 -4.48 10.38 -9.98
CA LYS A 96 -4.93 10.63 -8.61
C LYS A 96 -4.55 9.50 -7.66
N GLU A 97 -4.76 8.25 -8.07
CA GLU A 97 -4.37 7.08 -7.29
C GLU A 97 -2.85 7.05 -7.07
N GLU A 98 -2.05 7.15 -8.12
CA GLU A 98 -0.58 7.14 -8.04
C GLU A 98 -0.02 8.32 -7.24
N ALA A 99 -0.60 9.51 -7.40
CA ALA A 99 -0.21 10.70 -6.66
C ALA A 99 -0.47 10.54 -5.17
N TYR A 100 -1.66 10.04 -4.81
CA TYR A 100 -2.00 9.75 -3.42
C TYR A 100 -1.07 8.71 -2.81
N LEU A 101 -0.85 7.58 -3.50
CA LEU A 101 0.02 6.51 -3.00
C LEU A 101 1.47 6.98 -2.79
N SER A 102 1.96 7.84 -3.67
CA SER A 102 3.30 8.46 -3.56
C SER A 102 3.36 9.45 -2.40
N TYR A 103 2.33 10.27 -2.23
CA TYR A 103 2.26 11.23 -1.14
C TYR A 103 2.12 10.55 0.22
N GLU A 104 1.23 9.57 0.33
CA GLU A 104 1.06 8.72 1.51
C GLU A 104 2.36 8.01 1.88
N LYS A 105 3.11 7.46 0.90
CA LYS A 105 4.42 6.85 1.17
C LYS A 105 5.39 7.83 1.84
N LEU A 106 5.41 9.09 1.42
CA LEU A 106 6.26 10.13 2.02
C LEU A 106 5.81 10.48 3.44
N ILE A 107 4.52 10.72 3.64
CA ILE A 107 3.93 11.04 4.95
C ILE A 107 4.11 9.88 5.93
N ALA A 108 3.83 8.66 5.50
CA ALA A 108 3.99 7.45 6.30
C ALA A 108 5.43 7.31 6.80
N SER A 109 6.41 7.54 5.90
CA SER A 109 7.84 7.50 6.25
C SER A 109 8.18 8.54 7.32
N TYR A 110 7.63 9.75 7.21
CA TYR A 110 7.84 10.83 8.17
C TYR A 110 7.33 10.46 9.57
N TYR A 111 6.04 10.11 9.70
CA TYR A 111 5.45 9.79 11.01
C TYR A 111 6.03 8.52 11.64
N PHE A 112 6.38 7.53 10.84
CA PHE A 112 7.06 6.35 11.35
C PHE A 112 8.46 6.68 11.86
N ALA A 113 9.23 7.47 11.12
CA ALA A 113 10.54 7.90 11.56
C ALA A 113 10.49 8.77 12.83
N GLU A 114 9.50 9.67 12.96
CA GLU A 114 9.25 10.41 14.20
C GLU A 114 8.97 9.45 15.37
N SER A 115 8.18 8.39 15.16
CA SER A 115 7.92 7.37 16.19
C SER A 115 9.18 6.63 16.66
N LEU A 116 10.21 6.60 15.81
CA LEU A 116 11.53 6.04 16.10
C LEU A 116 12.51 7.07 16.66
N GLY A 117 12.07 8.30 16.93
CA GLY A 117 12.90 9.40 17.44
C GLY A 117 13.87 9.99 16.42
N ILE A 118 13.61 9.82 15.12
CA ILE A 118 14.41 10.41 14.05
C ILE A 118 13.92 11.84 13.81
N ASP A 119 14.82 12.80 13.99
CA ASP A 119 14.52 14.23 13.86
C ASP A 119 15.44 14.90 12.81
N TYR A 120 15.11 16.15 12.43
CA TYR A 120 15.85 16.97 11.49
C TYR A 120 16.30 18.28 12.13
N SER A 121 17.49 18.74 11.73
CA SER A 121 18.00 20.06 12.08
C SER A 121 17.65 21.08 11.00
N LYS A 122 17.77 22.37 11.34
CA LYS A 122 17.66 23.45 10.34
C LYS A 122 18.64 23.27 9.18
N ASN A 123 19.87 22.81 9.47
CA ASN A 123 20.87 22.55 8.44
C ASN A 123 20.43 21.44 7.48
N ASP A 124 19.76 20.40 8.00
CA ASP A 124 19.27 19.31 7.14
C ASP A 124 18.18 19.80 6.16
N LEU A 125 17.33 20.73 6.59
CA LEU A 125 16.34 21.36 5.72
C LEU A 125 16.98 22.23 4.64
N GLU A 126 18.02 23.01 4.98
CA GLU A 126 18.75 23.82 3.99
C GLU A 126 19.43 22.93 2.94
N VAL A 127 20.04 21.82 3.37
CA VAL A 127 20.66 20.84 2.47
C VAL A 127 19.62 20.19 1.56
N GLU A 128 18.48 19.74 2.11
CA GLU A 128 17.43 19.14 1.30
C GLU A 128 16.80 20.17 0.35
N ARG A 129 16.57 21.41 0.79
CA ARG A 129 16.06 22.49 -0.07
C ARG A 129 16.99 22.72 -1.25
N LYS A 130 18.29 22.87 -1.00
CA LYS A 130 19.28 23.06 -2.06
C LYS A 130 19.27 21.89 -3.05
N LYS A 131 19.26 20.66 -2.54
CA LYS A 131 19.17 19.46 -3.37
C LYS A 131 17.92 19.45 -4.26
N GLN A 132 16.75 19.83 -3.73
CA GLN A 132 15.52 19.92 -4.52
C GLN A 132 15.59 21.00 -5.60
N VAL A 133 16.15 22.17 -5.28
CA VAL A 133 16.39 23.24 -6.27
C VAL A 133 17.31 22.74 -7.38
N ASP A 134 18.46 22.17 -7.03
CA ASP A 134 19.47 21.68 -7.99
C ASP A 134 18.86 20.60 -8.92
N GLN A 135 18.07 19.66 -8.37
CA GLN A 135 17.36 18.63 -9.16
C GLN A 135 16.34 19.23 -10.13
N LEU A 136 15.57 20.22 -9.67
CA LEU A 136 14.58 20.90 -10.49
C LEU A 136 15.23 21.81 -11.54
N GLU A 137 16.39 22.40 -11.28
CA GLU A 137 17.15 23.15 -12.27
C GLU A 137 17.62 22.25 -13.42
N MET A 138 18.13 21.05 -13.11
CA MET A 138 18.47 20.06 -14.13
C MET A 138 17.26 19.64 -14.95
N LEU A 139 16.12 19.39 -14.30
CA LEU A 139 14.87 19.03 -14.98
C LEU A 139 14.35 20.17 -15.85
N HIS A 140 14.43 21.42 -15.38
CA HIS A 140 13.99 22.60 -16.11
C HIS A 140 14.80 22.85 -17.39
N GLN A 141 16.06 22.44 -17.41
CA GLN A 141 16.92 22.50 -18.61
C GLN A 141 16.65 21.35 -19.59
N SER A 142 15.87 20.34 -19.20
CA SER A 142 15.57 19.19 -20.04
C SER A 142 14.38 19.49 -20.97
N PRO A 143 14.49 19.25 -22.29
CA PRO A 143 13.38 19.48 -23.22
C PRO A 143 12.13 18.65 -22.86
N GLY A 144 10.95 19.27 -22.93
CA GLY A 144 9.67 18.60 -22.70
C GLY A 144 9.19 18.59 -21.25
N TYR A 145 9.86 19.31 -20.35
CA TYR A 145 9.47 19.46 -18.95
C TYR A 145 8.96 20.86 -18.59
N GLU A 146 8.79 21.75 -19.58
CA GLU A 146 8.36 23.13 -19.36
C GLU A 146 6.98 23.21 -18.67
N ASP A 147 6.05 22.34 -19.08
CA ASP A 147 4.69 22.29 -18.54
C ASP A 147 4.63 21.82 -17.08
N PHE A 148 5.63 21.05 -16.62
CA PHE A 148 5.72 20.61 -15.23
C PHE A 148 5.78 21.79 -14.24
N PHE A 149 6.51 22.83 -14.64
CA PHE A 149 6.79 23.99 -13.80
C PHE A 149 5.68 25.04 -13.80
N GLN A 150 4.74 24.98 -14.75
CA GLN A 150 3.65 25.96 -14.91
C GLN A 150 4.13 27.43 -14.92
N GLY A 151 5.27 27.68 -15.55
CA GLY A 151 5.88 29.02 -15.62
C GLY A 151 6.57 29.49 -14.34
N LEU A 152 6.68 28.64 -13.31
CA LEU A 152 7.51 28.93 -12.13
C LEU A 152 8.98 28.62 -12.41
N THR A 153 9.88 29.43 -11.84
CA THR A 153 11.29 29.04 -11.74
C THR A 153 11.44 27.86 -10.77
N PRO A 154 12.51 27.03 -10.88
CA PRO A 154 12.78 25.95 -9.94
C PRO A 154 12.69 26.38 -8.46
N LYS A 155 13.29 27.52 -8.11
CA LYS A 155 13.23 28.06 -6.74
C LYS A 155 11.79 28.39 -6.30
N GLN A 156 11.02 29.08 -7.14
CA GLN A 156 9.61 29.39 -6.84
C GLN A 156 8.76 28.11 -6.74
N TYR A 157 9.07 27.09 -7.54
CA TYR A 157 8.40 25.80 -7.47
C TYR A 157 8.67 25.12 -6.12
N VAL A 158 9.92 25.09 -5.65
CA VAL A 158 10.27 24.57 -4.33
C VAL A 158 9.50 25.29 -3.24
N GLU A 159 9.53 26.63 -3.23
CA GLU A 159 8.81 27.44 -2.24
C GLU A 159 7.29 27.18 -2.23
N THR A 160 6.71 26.94 -3.41
CA THR A 160 5.26 26.77 -3.56
C THR A 160 4.77 25.36 -3.20
N TYR A 161 5.49 24.33 -3.65
CA TYR A 161 5.03 22.93 -3.60
C TYR A 161 5.82 22.06 -2.62
N LEU A 162 7.14 22.27 -2.52
CA LEU A 162 8.03 21.37 -1.80
C LEU A 162 8.42 21.84 -0.41
N GLU A 163 8.36 23.14 -0.11
CA GLU A 163 8.73 23.67 1.21
C GLU A 163 8.01 22.94 2.37
N PRO A 164 6.69 22.66 2.29
CA PRO A 164 6.00 21.87 3.33
C PRO A 164 6.40 20.39 3.38
N LEU A 165 7.03 19.87 2.31
CA LEU A 165 7.46 18.47 2.19
C LEU A 165 8.92 18.26 2.61
N LEU A 166 9.73 19.33 2.73
CA LEU A 166 11.16 19.22 3.06
C LEU A 166 11.41 18.42 4.34
N PRO A 167 10.69 18.65 5.47
CA PRO A 167 10.85 17.82 6.66
C PRO A 167 10.66 16.33 6.38
N MET A 168 9.65 15.97 5.59
CA MET A 168 9.34 14.59 5.25
C MET A 168 10.43 13.95 4.39
N TYR A 169 10.96 14.69 3.40
CA TYR A 169 12.06 14.20 2.57
C TYR A 169 13.34 14.00 3.37
N THR A 170 13.68 14.96 4.23
CA THR A 170 14.86 14.90 5.11
C THR A 170 14.79 13.71 6.05
N VAL A 171 13.68 13.54 6.77
CA VAL A 171 13.51 12.47 7.74
C VAL A 171 13.47 11.09 7.05
N ARG A 172 12.82 10.99 5.88
CA ARG A 172 12.82 9.75 5.09
C ARG A 172 14.22 9.32 4.67
N ALA A 173 15.08 10.26 4.28
CA ALA A 173 16.47 9.94 3.95
C ALA A 173 17.20 9.32 5.15
N LYS A 174 17.06 9.92 6.34
CA LYS A 174 17.64 9.38 7.58
C LYS A 174 17.05 8.03 7.97
N LEU A 175 15.74 7.82 7.77
CA LEU A 175 15.10 6.52 7.96
C LEU A 175 15.72 5.46 7.04
N TYR A 176 15.94 5.80 5.77
CA TYR A 176 16.57 4.89 4.81
C TYR A 176 18.02 4.58 5.18
N ASP A 177 18.78 5.55 5.69
CA ASP A 177 20.13 5.31 6.20
C ASP A 177 20.12 4.33 7.38
N LYS A 178 19.19 4.49 8.33
CA LYS A 178 19.00 3.54 9.44
C LYS A 178 18.67 2.12 8.94
N TYR A 179 17.84 1.99 7.91
CA TYR A 179 17.52 0.69 7.33
C TYR A 179 18.67 0.11 6.51
N LYS A 180 19.50 0.94 5.90
CA LYS A 180 20.75 0.52 5.24
C LYS A 180 21.73 -0.08 6.24
N GLU A 181 21.86 0.54 7.41
CA GLU A 181 22.69 0.01 8.51
C GLU A 181 22.11 -1.30 9.07
N LYS A 182 20.78 -1.38 9.20
CA LYS A 182 20.09 -2.58 9.65
C LYS A 182 20.21 -3.74 8.66
N TYR A 183 20.20 -3.44 7.36
CA TYR A 183 20.23 -4.44 6.29
C TYR A 183 21.37 -4.20 5.28
N PRO A 184 22.65 -4.32 5.70
CA PRO A 184 23.79 -3.93 4.88
C PRO A 184 23.95 -4.75 3.59
N THR A 185 23.43 -5.99 3.58
CA THR A 185 23.48 -6.89 2.41
C THR A 185 22.15 -6.98 1.65
N PHE A 186 21.09 -6.29 2.11
CA PHE A 186 19.78 -6.30 1.45
C PHE A 186 19.58 -5.02 0.67
N TYR A 187 19.65 -5.10 -0.65
CA TYR A 187 19.61 -3.90 -1.50
C TYR A 187 18.28 -3.13 -1.42
N ALA A 188 17.16 -3.83 -1.24
CA ALA A 188 15.84 -3.21 -1.18
C ALA A 188 15.45 -2.69 0.22
N TYR A 189 16.43 -2.31 1.04
CA TYR A 189 16.21 -1.81 2.41
C TYR A 189 15.24 -0.63 2.50
N GLN A 190 15.22 0.24 1.48
CA GLN A 190 14.30 1.39 1.39
C GLN A 190 12.83 0.94 1.27
N GLU A 191 12.59 -0.15 0.56
CA GLU A 191 11.24 -0.73 0.44
C GLU A 191 10.83 -1.40 1.75
N VAL A 192 11.75 -2.04 2.48
CA VAL A 192 11.46 -2.56 3.84
C VAL A 192 11.04 -1.41 4.76
N ALA A 193 11.79 -0.30 4.76
CA ALA A 193 11.45 0.90 5.53
C ALA A 193 10.07 1.46 5.15
N THR A 194 9.76 1.46 3.86
CA THR A 194 8.46 1.92 3.33
C THR A 194 7.31 1.04 3.81
N ILE A 195 7.50 -0.28 3.83
CA ILE A 195 6.48 -1.24 4.25
C ILE A 195 6.18 -1.05 5.73
N ASP A 196 7.21 -1.00 6.57
CA ASP A 196 7.05 -0.79 8.02
C ASP A 196 6.39 0.57 8.30
N ALA A 197 6.81 1.62 7.57
CA ALA A 197 6.18 2.93 7.64
C ALA A 197 4.71 2.91 7.24
N LYS A 198 4.34 2.21 6.17
CA LYS A 198 2.94 2.06 5.74
C LYS A 198 2.11 1.30 6.78
N ARG A 199 2.64 0.24 7.39
CA ARG A 199 1.94 -0.48 8.47
C ARG A 199 1.69 0.42 9.67
N TYR A 200 2.72 1.14 10.11
CA TYR A 200 2.58 2.10 11.20
C TYR A 200 1.54 3.17 10.85
N PHE A 201 1.59 3.70 9.63
CA PHE A 201 0.66 4.72 9.19
C PHE A 201 -0.79 4.22 9.13
N GLN A 202 -1.02 3.02 8.60
CA GLN A 202 -2.33 2.38 8.60
C GLN A 202 -2.86 2.11 10.02
N ALA A 203 -1.99 1.71 10.95
CA ALA A 203 -2.38 1.46 12.33
C ALA A 203 -2.78 2.75 13.09
N ASN A 204 -2.19 3.89 12.75
CA ASN A 204 -2.33 5.13 13.53
C ASN A 204 -3.12 6.25 12.83
N PHE A 205 -3.23 6.23 11.50
CA PHE A 205 -3.75 7.35 10.71
C PHE A 205 -4.74 6.93 9.60
N ALA A 206 -5.30 5.71 9.65
CA ALA A 206 -6.21 5.20 8.62
C ALA A 206 -7.46 6.07 8.44
N GLU A 207 -7.98 6.70 9.50
CA GLU A 207 -9.16 7.56 9.42
C GLU A 207 -8.89 8.84 8.62
N GLN A 208 -7.76 9.50 8.88
CA GLN A 208 -7.33 10.70 8.18
C GLN A 208 -7.06 10.42 6.70
N ALA A 209 -6.36 9.31 6.40
CA ALA A 209 -6.15 8.83 5.04
C ALA A 209 -7.48 8.56 4.31
N THR A 210 -8.40 7.84 4.94
CA THR A 210 -9.72 7.53 4.37
C THR A 210 -10.55 8.79 4.14
N THR A 211 -10.46 9.76 5.04
CA THR A 211 -11.18 11.05 4.93
C THR A 211 -10.65 11.83 3.74
N PHE A 212 -9.33 11.98 3.62
CA PHE A 212 -8.71 12.65 2.49
C PHE A 212 -9.04 11.96 1.15
N GLN A 213 -8.98 10.62 1.10
CA GLN A 213 -9.38 9.88 -0.11
C GLN A 213 -10.83 10.18 -0.53
N LYS A 214 -11.76 10.22 0.43
CA LYS A 214 -13.18 10.53 0.16
C LYS A 214 -13.37 11.97 -0.31
N GLU A 215 -12.75 12.94 0.37
CA GLU A 215 -12.85 14.36 0.02
C GLU A 215 -12.35 14.64 -1.41
N HIS A 216 -11.33 13.92 -1.86
CA HIS A 216 -10.70 14.10 -3.18
C HIS A 216 -11.17 13.10 -4.24
N ASN A 217 -12.15 12.24 -3.91
CA ASN A 217 -12.69 11.17 -4.76
C ASN A 217 -11.60 10.20 -5.28
N ILE A 218 -10.62 9.88 -4.45
CA ILE A 218 -9.54 8.95 -4.76
C ILE A 218 -10.04 7.52 -4.48
N LYS A 219 -9.99 6.65 -5.49
CA LYS A 219 -10.32 5.24 -5.36
C LYS A 219 -9.06 4.41 -5.52
N ILE A 220 -8.65 3.74 -4.45
CA ILE A 220 -7.51 2.80 -4.49
C ILE A 220 -8.00 1.48 -5.08
N ARG A 221 -7.56 1.16 -6.29
CA ARG A 221 -7.94 -0.05 -7.04
C ARG A 221 -6.98 -1.19 -6.76
N SER A 222 -5.73 -0.86 -6.46
CA SER A 222 -4.71 -1.82 -6.10
C SER A 222 -4.73 -2.11 -4.60
N SER A 223 -5.13 -3.32 -4.23
CA SER A 223 -4.91 -3.82 -2.87
C SER A 223 -3.71 -4.76 -2.89
N SER A 224 -2.58 -4.28 -2.39
CA SER A 224 -1.34 -5.07 -2.32
C SER A 224 -1.40 -6.04 -1.13
N TYR A 225 -2.32 -7.01 -1.15
CA TYR A 225 -2.42 -8.02 -0.09
C TYR A 225 -1.25 -9.02 -0.14
N GLY A 226 -0.42 -8.97 -1.18
CA GLY A 226 0.69 -9.89 -1.39
C GLY A 226 0.23 -11.30 -1.70
N SER A 227 1.19 -12.18 -1.91
CA SER A 227 0.99 -13.60 -2.17
C SER A 227 1.65 -14.41 -1.05
N SER A 228 0.87 -15.29 -0.42
CA SER A 228 1.41 -16.23 0.55
C SER A 228 2.10 -17.37 -0.18
N LYS A 229 3.33 -17.66 0.25
CA LYS A 229 4.22 -18.69 -0.26
C LYS A 229 4.67 -19.57 0.89
N VAL A 230 4.80 -20.87 0.65
CA VAL A 230 5.26 -21.83 1.66
C VAL A 230 6.54 -22.49 1.17
N GLY A 231 7.51 -22.71 2.04
CA GLY A 231 8.81 -23.24 1.65
C GLY A 231 9.81 -23.27 2.79
N THR A 232 11.06 -23.56 2.46
CA THR A 232 12.14 -23.73 3.43
C THR A 232 13.13 -22.58 3.39
N VAL A 233 13.59 -22.17 4.57
CA VAL A 233 14.73 -21.28 4.75
C VAL A 233 16.02 -22.08 4.47
N ALA A 234 16.55 -21.94 3.27
CA ALA A 234 17.70 -22.71 2.82
C ALA A 234 19.03 -22.20 3.38
N LYS A 235 19.13 -20.89 3.62
CA LYS A 235 20.33 -20.25 4.17
C LYS A 235 19.92 -19.00 4.95
N VAL A 236 20.61 -18.74 6.07
CA VAL A 236 20.47 -17.50 6.84
C VAL A 236 21.82 -16.80 6.90
N GLU A 237 21.81 -15.52 6.56
CA GLU A 237 22.91 -14.58 6.80
C GLU A 237 22.49 -13.60 7.92
N SER A 238 23.35 -12.64 8.29
CA SER A 238 23.13 -11.77 9.46
C SER A 238 21.79 -11.03 9.46
N ASN A 239 21.28 -10.64 8.30
CA ASN A 239 20.14 -9.74 8.14
C ASN A 239 19.21 -10.16 6.98
N VAL A 240 19.52 -11.26 6.29
CA VAL A 240 18.75 -11.79 5.18
C VAL A 240 18.72 -13.31 5.22
N PHE A 241 17.70 -13.90 4.61
CA PHE A 241 17.60 -15.35 4.44
C PHE A 241 17.18 -15.70 3.02
N LEU A 242 17.66 -16.85 2.53
CA LEU A 242 17.30 -17.40 1.23
C LEU A 242 16.11 -18.34 1.40
N PHE A 243 15.01 -18.03 0.71
CA PHE A 243 13.78 -18.82 0.76
C PHE A 243 13.59 -19.62 -0.52
N VAL A 244 13.41 -20.94 -0.37
CA VAL A 244 13.11 -21.85 -1.48
C VAL A 244 11.64 -22.26 -1.39
N GLU A 245 10.84 -21.73 -2.31
CA GLU A 245 9.39 -22.00 -2.41
C GLU A 245 9.10 -23.47 -2.74
N GLY A 246 8.10 -24.05 -2.09
CA GLY A 246 7.56 -25.38 -2.40
C GLY A 246 8.43 -26.57 -1.98
N VAL A 247 9.55 -26.34 -1.27
CA VAL A 247 10.48 -27.41 -0.87
C VAL A 247 10.43 -27.60 0.63
N ILE A 248 10.33 -28.85 1.11
CA ILE A 248 10.41 -29.19 2.54
C ILE A 248 11.88 -29.37 2.97
N PRO A 249 12.23 -29.22 4.26
CA PRO A 249 13.63 -29.24 4.69
C PRO A 249 14.38 -30.53 4.35
N ASP A 250 13.71 -31.67 4.43
CA ASP A 250 14.30 -32.96 4.10
C ASP A 250 14.79 -33.03 2.64
N ASP A 251 14.11 -32.36 1.71
CA ASP A 251 14.43 -32.42 0.29
C ASP A 251 15.77 -31.78 0.01
N LEU A 252 16.02 -30.64 0.64
CA LEU A 252 17.28 -29.91 0.51
C LEU A 252 18.46 -30.76 0.98
N ASN A 253 18.26 -31.60 2.00
CA ASN A 253 19.31 -32.48 2.53
C ASN A 253 19.67 -33.65 1.60
N HIS A 254 18.78 -34.02 0.66
CA HIS A 254 18.97 -35.14 -0.25
C HIS A 254 19.32 -34.70 -1.69
N MET A 255 19.30 -33.40 -1.99
CA MET A 255 19.67 -32.87 -3.30
C MET A 255 21.19 -32.90 -3.53
N THR A 256 21.61 -33.10 -4.78
CA THR A 256 23.02 -32.94 -5.16
C THR A 256 23.43 -31.46 -5.13
N LYS A 257 24.73 -31.19 -5.19
CA LYS A 257 25.25 -29.81 -5.24
C LYS A 257 24.71 -29.04 -6.44
N GLU A 258 24.58 -29.69 -7.59
CA GLU A 258 24.09 -29.12 -8.82
C GLU A 258 22.59 -28.78 -8.72
N GLN A 259 21.79 -29.68 -8.15
CA GLN A 259 20.36 -29.46 -7.91
C GLN A 259 20.12 -28.32 -6.91
N LEU A 260 20.91 -28.25 -5.85
CA LEU A 260 20.85 -27.15 -4.89
C LEU A 260 21.22 -25.82 -5.55
N ALA A 261 22.26 -25.80 -6.40
CA ALA A 261 22.67 -24.60 -7.11
C ALA A 261 21.54 -24.06 -8.01
N GLU A 262 20.90 -24.93 -8.79
CA GLU A 262 19.77 -24.56 -9.65
C GLU A 262 18.58 -24.02 -8.82
N LYS A 263 18.25 -24.68 -7.69
CA LYS A 263 17.19 -24.21 -6.79
C LYS A 263 17.52 -22.85 -6.18
N TYR A 264 18.78 -22.63 -5.78
CA TYR A 264 19.19 -21.37 -5.16
C TYR A 264 19.24 -20.21 -6.16
N GLU A 265 19.48 -20.47 -7.44
CA GLU A 265 19.39 -19.46 -8.50
C GLU A 265 17.94 -18.99 -8.75
N GLN A 266 16.97 -19.86 -8.45
CA GLN A 266 15.54 -19.56 -8.56
C GLN A 266 14.95 -18.95 -7.27
N ALA A 267 15.67 -19.03 -6.16
CA ALA A 267 15.22 -18.59 -4.85
C ALA A 267 15.36 -17.08 -4.64
N ASP A 268 14.54 -16.54 -3.73
CA ASP A 268 14.51 -15.12 -3.40
C ASP A 268 15.13 -14.89 -2.02
N TRP A 269 15.93 -13.83 -1.90
CA TRP A 269 16.41 -13.33 -0.61
C TRP A 269 15.37 -12.42 0.05
N TYR A 270 15.11 -12.62 1.34
CA TYR A 270 14.20 -11.81 2.14
C TYR A 270 14.92 -11.22 3.37
N PRO A 271 14.48 -10.05 3.88
CA PRO A 271 15.04 -9.48 5.10
C PRO A 271 14.60 -10.29 6.33
N VAL A 272 15.51 -10.47 7.30
CA VAL A 272 15.16 -11.02 8.62
C VAL A 272 14.47 -9.93 9.44
N LEU A 273 13.26 -10.18 9.94
CA LEU A 273 12.52 -9.20 10.74
C LEU A 273 12.89 -9.33 12.23
N ASP A 274 12.90 -8.21 12.95
CA ASP A 274 13.29 -8.17 14.38
C ASP A 274 12.40 -9.10 15.24
N ASP A 275 11.09 -9.10 14.96
CA ASP A 275 10.11 -9.89 15.69
C ASP A 275 10.02 -11.35 15.23
N PHE A 276 10.72 -11.71 14.14
CA PHE A 276 10.64 -13.03 13.51
C PHE A 276 12.03 -13.52 13.08
N PRO A 277 12.88 -13.93 14.04
CA PRO A 277 14.15 -14.58 13.72
C PRO A 277 13.89 -15.94 13.06
N VAL A 278 14.55 -16.19 11.93
CA VAL A 278 14.50 -17.47 11.21
C VAL A 278 15.85 -18.19 11.30
N LYS A 279 15.81 -19.51 11.20
CA LYS A 279 16.98 -20.40 11.16
C LYS A 279 17.01 -21.18 9.86
N GLN A 280 18.21 -21.59 9.47
CA GLN A 280 18.36 -22.51 8.35
C GLN A 280 17.63 -23.83 8.66
N GLY A 281 16.83 -24.30 7.70
CA GLY A 281 15.98 -25.48 7.84
C GLY A 281 14.58 -25.17 8.35
N ASP A 282 14.27 -23.93 8.77
CA ASP A 282 12.92 -23.56 9.15
C ASP A 282 11.98 -23.71 7.96
N TYR A 283 10.83 -24.34 8.20
CA TYR A 283 9.74 -24.41 7.26
C TYR A 283 8.75 -23.28 7.56
N ILE A 284 8.50 -22.40 6.60
CA ILE A 284 7.79 -21.14 6.84
C ILE A 284 6.72 -20.87 5.80
N THR A 285 5.67 -20.15 6.21
CA THR A 285 4.82 -19.38 5.30
C THR A 285 5.29 -17.94 5.34
N LEU A 286 5.51 -17.34 4.17
CA LEU A 286 5.75 -15.92 4.04
C LEU A 286 4.71 -15.28 3.12
N THR A 287 4.30 -14.05 3.41
CA THR A 287 3.48 -13.25 2.51
C THR A 287 4.39 -12.25 1.82
N SER A 288 4.66 -12.46 0.52
CA SER A 288 5.47 -11.57 -0.31
C SER A 288 4.59 -10.56 -1.04
N ILE A 289 4.86 -9.27 -0.90
CA ILE A 289 4.12 -8.20 -1.60
C ILE A 289 4.79 -7.75 -2.90
N GLY A 290 5.96 -8.31 -3.22
CA GLY A 290 6.68 -8.01 -4.44
C GLY A 290 8.02 -8.75 -4.48
N THR A 291 8.52 -8.95 -5.68
CA THR A 291 9.85 -9.51 -5.94
C THR A 291 10.58 -8.61 -6.93
N GLY A 292 11.90 -8.58 -6.84
CA GLY A 292 12.75 -7.90 -7.80
C GLY A 292 14.03 -8.68 -8.03
N SER A 293 14.82 -8.22 -8.99
CA SER A 293 16.15 -8.74 -9.24
C SER A 293 17.12 -7.59 -9.43
N MET A 294 18.38 -7.83 -9.09
CA MET A 294 19.47 -6.92 -9.36
C MET A 294 20.68 -7.72 -9.83
N GLU A 295 21.42 -7.16 -10.78
CA GLU A 295 22.72 -7.68 -11.18
C GLU A 295 23.82 -6.91 -10.45
N GLU A 296 24.66 -7.62 -9.71
CA GLU A 296 25.86 -7.06 -9.07
C GLU A 296 27.07 -7.91 -9.44
N ASN A 297 28.09 -7.29 -10.04
CA ASN A 297 29.31 -7.97 -10.48
C ASN A 297 29.04 -9.18 -11.39
N GLY A 298 28.01 -9.11 -12.25
CA GLY A 298 27.60 -10.19 -13.15
C GLY A 298 26.78 -11.30 -12.48
N VAL A 299 26.41 -11.15 -11.20
CA VAL A 299 25.56 -12.10 -10.47
C VAL A 299 24.19 -11.50 -10.27
N VAL A 300 23.15 -12.13 -10.84
CA VAL A 300 21.77 -11.74 -10.61
C VAL A 300 21.29 -12.30 -9.27
N ARG A 301 20.95 -11.42 -8.33
CA ARG A 301 20.30 -11.78 -7.07
C ARG A 301 18.83 -11.37 -7.12
N LYS A 302 17.95 -12.34 -6.86
CA LYS A 302 16.52 -12.09 -6.67
C LYS A 302 16.24 -11.80 -5.21
N TYR A 303 15.29 -10.90 -4.97
CA TYR A 303 14.86 -10.54 -3.64
C TYR A 303 13.34 -10.45 -3.58
N GLY A 304 12.80 -10.66 -2.38
CA GLY A 304 11.39 -10.47 -2.10
C GLY A 304 11.15 -9.47 -0.98
N LEU A 305 9.98 -8.84 -1.01
CA LEU A 305 9.52 -7.88 -0.02
C LEU A 305 8.52 -8.56 0.90
N LEU A 306 8.90 -8.67 2.17
CA LEU A 306 8.18 -9.44 3.16
C LEU A 306 7.10 -8.61 3.85
N ASN A 307 5.86 -9.11 3.84
CA ASN A 307 4.79 -8.53 4.62
C ASN A 307 4.53 -9.23 5.96
N LYS A 308 4.58 -10.56 5.95
CA LYS A 308 4.30 -11.38 7.14
C LYS A 308 5.08 -12.68 7.03
N LEU A 309 5.48 -13.22 8.17
CA LEU A 309 6.14 -14.51 8.27
C LEU A 309 5.52 -15.31 9.40
N GLU A 310 5.33 -16.60 9.17
CA GLU A 310 4.92 -17.58 10.17
C GLU A 310 5.80 -18.81 10.03
N VAL A 311 6.44 -19.22 11.12
CA VAL A 311 7.11 -20.51 11.18
C VAL A 311 6.05 -21.59 11.29
N LEU A 312 6.12 -22.56 10.39
CA LEU A 312 5.25 -23.72 10.40
C LEU A 312 5.98 -24.87 11.09
N GLU A 313 5.22 -25.76 11.72
CA GLU A 313 5.81 -27.05 12.06
C GLU A 313 6.16 -27.78 10.76
N PRO A 314 7.36 -28.41 10.66
CA PRO A 314 7.76 -29.21 9.50
C PRO A 314 6.77 -30.35 9.18
N ALA A 315 5.89 -30.67 10.13
CA ALA A 315 4.93 -31.75 10.13
C ALA A 315 3.58 -31.44 9.46
N ILE A 316 3.48 -30.42 8.58
CA ILE A 316 2.26 -30.27 7.74
C ILE A 316 2.10 -31.49 6.83
N THR A 317 3.22 -32.06 6.36
CA THR A 317 3.24 -33.30 5.60
C THR A 317 3.29 -34.48 6.55
N LYS A 318 2.20 -35.24 6.65
CA LYS A 318 2.17 -36.48 7.42
C LYS A 318 2.93 -37.56 6.63
N LYS A 319 4.07 -38.00 7.17
CA LYS A 319 4.77 -39.18 6.65
C LYS A 319 3.96 -40.42 6.97
N LEU A 320 3.62 -41.19 5.95
CA LEU A 320 2.91 -42.46 6.09
C LEU A 320 3.92 -43.60 6.00
N GLU A 321 3.86 -44.50 6.98
CA GLU A 321 4.54 -45.80 6.90
C GLU A 321 3.61 -46.78 6.18
N LEU A 322 4.14 -47.48 5.18
CA LEU A 322 3.35 -48.40 4.37
C LEU A 322 3.53 -49.84 4.87
N ASP A 323 2.45 -50.42 5.41
CA ASP A 323 2.42 -51.86 5.75
C ASP A 323 2.16 -52.73 4.50
N ASN A 324 1.64 -52.14 3.42
CA ASN A 324 1.19 -52.80 2.20
C ASN A 324 1.87 -52.24 0.93
N GLU A 325 3.19 -52.02 1.00
CA GLU A 325 3.98 -51.38 -0.06
C GLU A 325 3.75 -51.98 -1.47
N GLN A 326 3.60 -53.30 -1.59
CA GLN A 326 3.37 -53.97 -2.88
C GLN A 326 2.04 -53.59 -3.53
N GLU A 327 0.96 -53.43 -2.74
CA GLU A 327 -0.36 -53.07 -3.25
C GLU A 327 -0.38 -51.60 -3.71
N VAL A 328 0.27 -50.73 -2.93
CA VAL A 328 0.46 -49.33 -3.28
C VAL A 328 1.31 -49.20 -4.55
N ALA A 329 2.41 -49.93 -4.65
CA ALA A 329 3.24 -49.96 -5.85
C ALA A 329 2.45 -50.39 -7.09
N GLN A 330 1.64 -51.45 -6.97
CA GLN A 330 0.81 -51.93 -8.07
C GLN A 330 -0.24 -50.90 -8.49
N PHE A 331 -0.87 -50.20 -7.54
CA PHE A 331 -1.79 -49.10 -7.84
C PHE A 331 -1.10 -47.97 -8.64
N LEU A 332 0.14 -47.62 -8.28
CA LEU A 332 0.89 -46.53 -8.90
C LEU A 332 1.46 -46.86 -10.28
N ARG A 333 1.63 -48.14 -10.65
CA ARG A 333 2.11 -48.55 -11.98
C ARG A 333 1.17 -48.15 -13.11
N ASP A 334 -0.13 -48.14 -12.84
CA ASP A 334 -1.16 -47.86 -13.85
C ASP A 334 -1.46 -46.35 -13.98
N ILE A 335 -0.56 -45.50 -13.48
CA ILE A 335 -0.74 -44.05 -13.47
C ILE A 335 -0.02 -43.42 -14.67
N PRO A 336 -0.76 -42.72 -15.55
CA PRO A 336 -0.15 -42.01 -16.67
C PRO A 336 0.43 -40.68 -16.18
N TRP A 337 1.63 -40.73 -15.62
CA TRP A 337 2.34 -39.56 -15.10
C TRP A 337 2.50 -38.48 -16.18
N GLN A 338 2.21 -37.24 -15.81
CA GLN A 338 2.41 -36.06 -16.63
C GLN A 338 3.63 -35.27 -16.13
N PRO A 339 4.25 -34.41 -16.97
CA PRO A 339 5.28 -33.50 -16.50
C PRO A 339 4.78 -32.71 -15.29
N ALA A 340 5.58 -32.66 -14.22
CA ALA A 340 5.16 -32.02 -12.99
C ALA A 340 5.21 -30.49 -13.12
N ASP A 341 4.11 -29.82 -12.78
CA ASP A 341 4.14 -28.40 -12.47
C ASP A 341 4.71 -28.18 -11.06
N VAL A 342 5.17 -26.95 -10.82
CA VAL A 342 5.67 -26.57 -9.50
C VAL A 342 4.49 -26.40 -8.54
N MET A 343 4.26 -27.39 -7.68
CA MET A 343 3.31 -27.28 -6.58
C MET A 343 3.81 -26.28 -5.53
N LYS A 344 3.06 -25.18 -5.36
CA LYS A 344 3.44 -24.03 -4.50
C LYS A 344 3.08 -24.21 -3.02
N ARG A 345 2.51 -25.36 -2.65
CA ARG A 345 2.09 -25.68 -1.27
C ARG A 345 2.63 -27.05 -0.85
N PRO A 346 2.94 -27.27 0.44
CA PRO A 346 3.35 -28.59 0.94
C PRO A 346 2.34 -29.67 0.61
N PRO A 347 2.77 -30.91 0.38
CA PRO A 347 1.88 -32.05 0.37
C PRO A 347 1.32 -32.31 1.77
N GLU A 348 0.06 -32.73 1.82
CA GLU A 348 -0.61 -33.18 3.03
C GLU A 348 -0.05 -34.52 3.52
N TYR A 349 0.37 -35.39 2.59
CA TYR A 349 0.96 -36.70 2.90
C TYR A 349 2.18 -36.98 2.04
N SER A 350 3.14 -37.71 2.61
CA SER A 350 4.24 -38.29 1.83
C SER A 350 4.55 -39.70 2.29
N PHE A 351 5.00 -40.54 1.35
CA PHE A 351 5.44 -41.89 1.66
C PHE A 351 6.51 -42.36 0.67
N GLN A 352 7.24 -43.41 1.03
CA GLN A 352 8.23 -44.06 0.18
C GLN A 352 7.64 -45.37 -0.38
N VAL A 353 7.82 -45.61 -1.67
CA VAL A 353 7.42 -46.87 -2.33
C VAL A 353 8.43 -47.19 -3.43
N GLU A 354 8.96 -48.41 -3.43
CA GLU A 354 10.00 -48.86 -4.37
C GLU A 354 11.21 -47.89 -4.41
N GLY A 355 11.55 -47.29 -3.27
CA GLY A 355 12.65 -46.32 -3.15
C GLY A 355 12.38 -44.93 -3.76
N VAL A 356 11.13 -44.62 -4.12
CA VAL A 356 10.73 -43.32 -4.65
C VAL A 356 9.72 -42.66 -3.73
N ARG A 357 9.88 -41.36 -3.47
CA ARG A 357 8.92 -40.58 -2.69
C ARG A 357 7.70 -40.23 -3.54
N ILE A 358 6.53 -40.47 -2.96
CA ILE A 358 5.24 -39.99 -3.45
C ILE A 358 4.71 -38.91 -2.51
N GLU A 359 4.21 -37.84 -3.10
CA GLU A 359 3.61 -36.69 -2.42
C GLU A 359 2.15 -36.56 -2.81
N ILE A 360 1.28 -36.21 -1.86
CA ILE A 360 -0.17 -36.14 -2.05
C ILE A 360 -0.70 -34.80 -1.58
N TRP A 361 -1.55 -34.19 -2.40
CA TRP A 361 -2.39 -33.07 -2.02
C TRP A 361 -3.87 -33.36 -2.15
N ASN A 362 -4.67 -32.82 -1.23
CA ASN A 362 -6.12 -32.86 -1.38
C ASN A 362 -6.55 -31.86 -2.45
N GLY A 363 -7.26 -32.34 -3.45
CA GLY A 363 -7.88 -31.53 -4.49
C GLY A 363 -9.36 -31.26 -4.21
N TYR A 364 -9.98 -30.42 -5.04
CA TYR A 364 -11.40 -30.11 -4.92
C TYR A 364 -12.28 -31.32 -5.26
N GLY A 365 -13.45 -31.42 -4.63
CA GLY A 365 -14.42 -32.48 -4.91
C GLY A 365 -13.94 -33.89 -4.55
N GLY A 366 -13.05 -34.03 -3.57
CA GLY A 366 -12.50 -35.32 -3.13
C GLY A 366 -11.42 -35.91 -4.05
N SER A 367 -10.94 -35.14 -5.03
CA SER A 367 -9.77 -35.52 -5.84
C SER A 367 -8.48 -35.51 -5.01
N LEU A 368 -7.46 -36.21 -5.49
CA LEU A 368 -6.10 -36.12 -4.96
C LEU A 368 -5.16 -35.70 -6.08
N TYR A 369 -4.31 -34.72 -5.84
CA TYR A 369 -3.13 -34.53 -6.69
C TYR A 369 -2.02 -35.39 -6.11
N ILE A 370 -1.30 -36.11 -6.96
CA ILE A 370 -0.17 -36.92 -6.54
C ILE A 370 1.04 -36.61 -7.41
N GLN A 371 2.21 -36.58 -6.79
CA GLN A 371 3.48 -36.39 -7.49
C GLN A 371 4.43 -37.51 -7.12
N LYS A 372 5.03 -38.10 -8.14
CA LYS A 372 6.21 -38.96 -8.02
C LYS A 372 7.44 -38.07 -8.18
N VAL A 373 8.14 -37.85 -7.08
CA VAL A 373 9.28 -36.91 -7.03
C VAL A 373 10.33 -37.28 -8.08
N GLY A 374 10.72 -36.30 -8.90
CA GLY A 374 11.67 -36.48 -9.99
C GLY A 374 11.14 -37.16 -11.25
N SER A 375 9.84 -37.50 -11.32
CA SER A 375 9.24 -38.18 -12.47
C SER A 375 8.06 -37.42 -13.08
N GLY A 376 7.05 -37.08 -12.27
CA GLY A 376 5.81 -36.49 -12.81
C GLY A 376 4.67 -36.44 -11.81
N GLU A 377 3.54 -35.86 -12.22
CA GLU A 377 2.35 -35.68 -11.39
C GLU A 377 1.06 -36.11 -12.11
N ILE A 378 -0.02 -36.23 -11.35
CA ILE A 378 -1.38 -36.40 -11.90
C ILE A 378 -2.44 -35.97 -10.88
N GLN A 379 -3.59 -35.52 -11.37
CA GLN A 379 -4.81 -35.42 -10.57
C GLN A 379 -5.64 -36.71 -10.67
N LEU A 380 -5.81 -37.39 -9.54
CA LEU A 380 -6.71 -38.53 -9.40
C LEU A 380 -8.15 -38.06 -9.25
N SER A 381 -9.06 -38.69 -10.00
CA SER A 381 -10.51 -38.53 -9.80
C SER A 381 -10.93 -39.00 -8.41
N ALA A 382 -12.07 -38.52 -7.90
CA ALA A 382 -12.56 -38.85 -6.55
C ALA A 382 -12.61 -40.36 -6.26
N ASN A 383 -13.02 -41.18 -7.23
CA ASN A 383 -13.09 -42.63 -7.06
C ASN A 383 -11.70 -43.27 -6.90
N ARG A 384 -10.72 -42.84 -7.72
CA ARG A 384 -9.36 -43.36 -7.66
C ARG A 384 -8.62 -42.83 -6.43
N ALA A 385 -8.88 -41.58 -6.06
CA ALA A 385 -8.42 -40.97 -4.82
C ALA A 385 -8.91 -41.76 -3.60
N LYS A 386 -10.18 -42.15 -3.55
CA LYS A 386 -10.74 -42.97 -2.46
C LYS A 386 -10.04 -44.32 -2.34
N GLN A 387 -9.80 -45.01 -3.46
CA GLN A 387 -9.05 -46.26 -3.47
C GLN A 387 -7.65 -46.08 -2.88
N LEU A 388 -6.93 -45.04 -3.29
CA LEU A 388 -5.60 -44.74 -2.77
C LEU A 388 -5.63 -44.41 -1.27
N LYS A 389 -6.59 -43.59 -0.80
CA LYS A 389 -6.72 -43.27 0.63
C LYS A 389 -6.92 -44.52 1.49
N VAL A 390 -7.74 -45.48 1.02
CA VAL A 390 -7.96 -46.76 1.70
C VAL A 390 -6.66 -47.56 1.77
N LEU A 391 -5.92 -47.67 0.67
CA LEU A 391 -4.62 -48.36 0.65
C LEU A 391 -3.62 -47.71 1.61
N LEU A 392 -3.66 -46.39 1.75
CA LEU A 392 -2.74 -45.62 2.58
C LEU A 392 -3.21 -45.45 4.05
N GLY A 393 -4.37 -46.00 4.42
CA GLY A 393 -4.91 -45.83 5.78
C GLY A 393 -5.23 -44.38 6.15
N ILE A 394 -5.60 -43.54 5.17
CA ILE A 394 -5.97 -42.14 5.38
C ILE A 394 -7.49 -42.06 5.62
N ASP A 395 -7.90 -41.68 6.83
CA ASP A 395 -9.33 -41.50 7.17
C ASP A 395 -9.98 -40.36 6.35
N GLU A 396 -11.23 -40.56 5.90
CA GLU A 396 -12.04 -39.51 5.27
C GLU A 396 -12.50 -38.52 6.36
N SER A 397 -11.92 -37.32 6.39
CA SER A 397 -12.32 -36.18 7.24
C SER A 397 -13.48 -35.40 6.66
#